data_AF-A0AAV6C671-F1
#
_entry.id   AF-A0AAV6C671-F1
#
_cell.length_a   1.000
_cell.length_b   1.000
_cell.length_c   1.000
_cell.angle_alpha   90.00
_cell.angle_beta   90.00
_cell.angle_gamma   90.00
#
_symmetry.space_group_name_H-M   'P 1'
#
loop_
_entity.id
_entity.type
_entity.pdbx_description
1 polymer ?
#
loop_
_entity_poly.entity_id
_entity_poly.type
_entity_poly.pdbx_seq_one_letter_code
_entity_poly.pdbx_strand_id
1 'polypeptide(L)' 'LEPHLRSVCLMRDIHNLSTRETARHLGLTTGTVRTRLFRGRSQLRRRLKELLTPTRRDPQDA' A
#
# COMPACT_ATOMS: atom_id res chain seq x y z
N LEU A 1 7.24 2.21 2.56
CA LEU A 1 6.81 1.28 1.51
C LEU A 1 7.93 1.24 0.51
N GLU A 2 8.40 0.06 0.11
CA GLU A 2 9.45 -0.04 -0.91
C GLU A 2 8.98 0.64 -2.22
N PRO A 3 9.86 1.35 -2.96
CA PRO A 3 9.44 2.15 -4.12
C PRO A 3 8.62 1.36 -5.13
N HIS A 4 9.03 0.13 -5.44
CA HIS A 4 8.37 -0.73 -6.41
C HIS A 4 6.99 -1.25 -5.94
N LEU A 5 6.75 -1.36 -4.63
CA LEU A 5 5.43 -1.69 -4.08
C LEU A 5 4.52 -0.44 -4.06
N ARG A 6 5.11 0.72 -3.74
CA ARG A 6 4.40 2.00 -3.72
C ARG A 6 3.84 2.35 -5.09
N SER A 7 4.64 2.26 -6.15
CA SER A 7 4.17 2.61 -7.50
C SER A 7 2.94 1.80 -7.90
N VAL A 8 2.93 0.49 -7.62
CA VAL A 8 1.80 -0.37 -7.95
C VAL A 8 0.55 -0.02 -7.12
N CYS A 9 0.71 0.26 -5.82
CA CYS A 9 -0.39 0.71 -4.96
C CYS A 9 -0.96 2.06 -5.42
N LEU A 10 -0.13 3.05 -5.74
CA LEU A 10 -0.60 4.35 -6.23
C LEU A 10 -1.42 4.21 -7.52
N MET A 11 -0.91 3.43 -8.48
CA MET A 11 -1.58 3.22 -9.76
C MET A 11 -2.95 2.53 -9.61
N ARG A 12 -3.07 1.56 -8.70
CA ARG A 12 -4.32 0.81 -8.50
C ARG A 12 -5.30 1.50 -7.55
N ASP A 13 -4.82 1.98 -6.42
CA ASP A 13 -5.65 2.41 -5.30
C ASP A 13 -5.98 3.90 -5.37
N ILE A 14 -5.16 4.71 -6.04
CA ILE A 14 -5.37 6.17 -6.19
C ILE A 14 -5.74 6.52 -7.62
N HIS A 15 -4.98 6.06 -8.61
CA HIS A 15 -5.24 6.36 -10.03
C HIS A 15 -6.27 5.42 -10.68
N ASN A 16 -6.78 4.43 -9.95
CA ASN A 16 -7.81 3.49 -10.40
C ASN A 16 -7.51 2.74 -11.71
N LEU A 17 -6.26 2.70 -12.15
CA LEU A 17 -5.86 1.96 -13.36
C LEU A 17 -6.13 0.47 -13.20
N SER A 18 -6.49 -0.27 -14.24
CA SER A 18 -6.61 -1.72 -14.13
C SER A 18 -5.26 -2.41 -13.85
N THR A 19 -5.30 -3.68 -13.43
CA THR A 19 -4.10 -4.53 -13.28
C THR A 19 -3.31 -4.63 -14.60
N ARG A 20 -4.01 -4.67 -15.74
CA ARG A 20 -3.39 -4.76 -17.07
C ARG A 20 -2.74 -3.44 -17.47
N GLU A 21 -3.39 -2.30 -17.22
CA GLU A 21 -2.80 -0.99 -17.49
C GLU A 21 -1.59 -0.72 -16.61
N THR A 22 -1.68 -1.05 -15.32
CA THR A 22 -0.57 -0.94 -14.37
C THR A 22 0.63 -1.79 -14.83
N ALA A 23 0.36 -3.02 -15.28
CA ALA A 23 1.38 -3.92 -15.83
C ALA A 23 2.07 -3.29 -17.06
N ARG A 24 1.30 -2.74 -18.01
CA ARG A 24 1.85 -2.07 -19.20
C ARG A 24 2.70 -0.85 -18.85
N HIS A 25 2.22 0.02 -17.97
CA HIS A 25 2.95 1.25 -17.59
C HIS A 25 4.27 0.98 -16.86
N LEU A 26 4.33 -0.11 -16.09
CA LEU A 26 5.52 -0.44 -15.28
C LEU A 26 6.43 -1.49 -15.93
N GLY A 27 6.09 -1.97 -17.14
CA GLY A 27 6.84 -3.05 -17.81
C GLY A 27 6.83 -4.37 -17.03
N LEU A 28 5.71 -4.70 -16.38
CA LEU A 28 5.56 -5.89 -15.53
C LEU A 28 4.56 -6.88 -16.10
N THR A 29 4.62 -8.13 -15.63
CA THR A 29 3.51 -9.06 -15.84
C THR A 29 2.34 -8.75 -14.91
N THR A 30 1.12 -9.10 -15.32
CA THR A 30 -0.06 -8.95 -14.44
C THR A 30 0.05 -9.78 -13.16
N GLY A 31 0.76 -10.92 -13.20
CA GLY A 31 1.07 -11.73 -12.01
C GLY A 31 1.96 -10.98 -11.02
N THR A 32 3.05 -10.38 -11.52
CA THR A 32 3.95 -9.54 -10.70
C THR A 32 3.21 -8.37 -10.05
N VAL A 33 2.29 -7.72 -10.79
CA VAL A 33 1.43 -6.65 -10.25
C VAL A 33 0.59 -7.16 -9.08
N ARG A 34 -0.07 -8.31 -9.20
CA ARG A 34 -0.89 -8.89 -8.11
C ARG A 34 -0.04 -9.20 -6.87
N THR A 35 1.13 -9.84 -7.05
CA THR A 35 2.05 -10.13 -5.94
C THR A 35 2.54 -8.86 -5.25
N ARG A 36 2.91 -7.83 -6.02
CA ARG A 36 3.33 -6.53 -5.48
C ARG A 36 2.20 -5.81 -4.76
N LEU A 37 0.97 -5.84 -5.26
CA LEU A 37 -0.19 -5.29 -4.55
C LEU A 37 -0.44 -5.99 -3.22
N PHE A 38 -0.38 -7.33 -3.20
CA PHE A 38 -0.58 -8.09 -1.98
C PHE A 38 0.43 -7.69 -0.90
N ARG A 39 1.72 -7.68 -1.26
CA ARG A 39 2.81 -7.28 -0.36
C ARG A 39 2.70 -5.81 0.05
N GLY A 40 2.43 -4.93 -0.91
CA GLY A 40 2.30 -3.48 -0.71
C GLY A 40 1.16 -3.14 0.26
N ARG A 41 -0.03 -3.70 0.04
CA ARG A 41 -1.18 -3.51 0.93
C ARG A 41 -0.96 -4.14 2.31
N SER A 42 -0.23 -5.25 2.40
CA SER A 42 0.14 -5.84 3.70
C SER A 42 1.04 -4.89 4.50
N GLN A 43 2.07 -4.35 3.87
CA GLN A 43 2.97 -3.38 4.51
C GLN A 43 2.24 -2.07 4.86
N LEU A 44 1.34 -1.60 3.99
CA LEU A 44 0.53 -0.41 4.24
C LEU A 44 -0.40 -0.61 5.43
N ARG A 45 -1.13 -1.74 5.49
CA ARG A 45 -1.98 -2.08 6.64
C ARG A 45 -1.20 -2.12 7.95
N ARG A 46 -0.01 -2.74 7.97
CA ARG A 46 0.83 -2.77 9.19
C ARG A 46 1.19 -1.36 9.65
N ARG A 47 1.67 -0.51 8.73
CA ARG A 47 2.05 0.87 9.03
C ARG A 47 0.85 1.72 9.46
N LEU A 48 -0.29 1.59 8.78
CA LEU A 48 -1.51 2.28 9.16
C LEU A 48 -1.99 1.83 10.53
N LYS A 49 -1.88 0.54 10.87
CA LYS A 49 -2.19 0.06 12.22
C LYS A 49 -1.27 0.71 13.26
N GLU A 50 0.03 0.78 13.02
CA GLU A 50 0.98 1.47 13.92
C GLU A 50 0.64 2.95 14.08
N LEU A 51 0.23 3.64 13.01
CA LEU A 51 -0.12 5.07 13.02
C LEU A 51 -1.49 5.37 13.62
N LEU A 52 -2.48 4.51 13.39
CA LEU A 52 -3.88 4.70 13.79
C LEU A 52 -4.21 4.03 15.12
N THR A 53 -3.31 3.21 15.68
CA THR A 53 -3.49 2.74 17.06
C THR A 53 -3.27 3.96 17.95
N PRO A 54 -4.32 4.47 18.65
CA PRO A 54 -4.13 5.58 19.54
C PRO A 54 -3.12 5.14 20.60
N THR A 55 -1.95 5.77 20.62
CA THR A 55 -1.08 5.72 21.79
C THR A 55 -1.89 6.34 22.90
N ARG A 56 -2.46 5.51 23.80
CA ARG A 56 -3.08 5.99 25.03
C ARG A 56 -2.00 6.70 25.84
N ARG A 57 -1.92 8.01 25.66
CA ARG A 57 -1.13 8.98 26.41
C ARG A 57 -2.01 10.24 26.42
N ASP A 58 -2.59 10.68 27.54
CA ASP A 58 -2.10 10.70 28.92
C ASP A 58 -3.19 10.39 29.98
N PRO A 59 -2.79 9.92 31.18
CA PRO A 59 -3.56 10.05 32.41
C PRO A 59 -3.27 11.38 33.13
N GLN A 60 -3.39 12.52 32.43
CA GLN A 60 -3.20 13.86 33.03
C GLN A 60 -4.51 14.60 33.39
N ASP A 61 -5.66 13.92 33.33
CA ASP A 61 -6.95 14.46 33.82
C ASP A 61 -7.25 14.07 35.29
N ALA A 62 -6.21 13.81 36.09
CA ALA A 62 -6.32 13.44 37.51
C ALA A 62 -6.24 14.66 38.43
#